data_AF-A0A653T4F0-F1
#
_entry.id   AF-A0A653T4F0-F1
#
_cell.length_a   1.000
_cell.length_b   1.000
_cell.length_c   1.000
_cell.angle_alpha   90.00
_cell.angle_beta   90.00
_cell.angle_gamma   90.00
#
_symmetry.space_group_name_H-M   'P 1'
#
loop_
_entity.id
_entity.type
_entity.pdbx_description
1 polymer ?
#
loop_
_entity_poly.entity_id
_entity_poly.type
_entity_poly.pdbx_seq_one_letter_code
_entity_poly.pdbx_strand_id
1 'polypeptide(L)'
;MTHSNGSILPFLDRTVLDRLRADLEDHEGVWKALVQAFIERLPYRVERLRLALAAGDFPAAMDAVLSLKISSQRLGGERLADLAQGLQMELHNSPGTEHALTLPQLAEAHLEPLRSCGSHTAYLLQAHLEGRRSSTPELSSALRLAGFPTQVSAPE
;
A
#
# COMPACT_ATOMS: atom_id res chain seq x y z
N MET A 1 -26.38 -18.05 0.82
CA MET A 1 -26.60 -16.64 0.42
C MET A 1 -25.25 -15.95 0.50
N THR A 2 -24.62 -15.30 -0.48
CA THR A 2 -24.78 -15.03 -1.91
C THR A 2 -23.42 -14.46 -2.35
N HIS A 3 -22.80 -15.06 -3.35
CA HIS A 3 -21.70 -14.59 -4.23
C HIS A 3 -20.65 -13.59 -3.70
N SER A 4 -19.41 -14.05 -3.51
CA SER A 4 -18.22 -13.21 -3.76
C SER A 4 -17.56 -13.69 -5.04
N ASN A 5 -17.95 -13.06 -6.14
CA ASN A 5 -17.27 -13.21 -7.42
C ASN A 5 -15.80 -12.82 -7.20
N GLY A 6 -14.89 -13.75 -7.45
CA GLY A 6 -13.45 -13.64 -7.18
C GLY A 6 -12.74 -12.63 -8.07
N SER A 7 -13.05 -11.35 -7.94
CA SER A 7 -12.19 -10.28 -8.46
C SER A 7 -10.99 -10.16 -7.54
N ILE A 8 -9.87 -10.77 -7.94
CA ILE A 8 -8.58 -10.59 -7.30
C ILE A 8 -8.25 -9.09 -7.35
N LEU A 9 -8.40 -8.37 -6.23
CA LEU A 9 -8.10 -6.94 -6.17
C LEU A 9 -6.63 -6.69 -6.53
N PRO A 10 -6.31 -5.63 -7.28
CA PRO A 10 -4.93 -5.29 -7.59
C PRO A 10 -4.16 -4.95 -6.30
N PHE A 11 -2.87 -5.25 -6.29
CA PHE A 11 -1.98 -4.78 -5.21
C PHE A 11 -1.82 -3.26 -5.22
N LEU A 12 -1.99 -2.65 -6.40
CA LEU A 12 -1.94 -1.21 -6.62
C LEU A 12 -2.87 -0.82 -7.78
N ASP A 13 -3.94 -0.08 -7.49
CA ASP A 13 -4.72 0.65 -8.48
C ASP A 13 -4.03 1.98 -8.80
N ARG A 14 -3.56 2.09 -10.05
CA ARG A 14 -2.85 3.27 -10.55
C ARG A 14 -3.79 4.45 -10.80
N THR A 15 -5.08 4.21 -11.02
CA THR A 15 -6.04 5.29 -11.27
C THR A 15 -6.21 6.19 -10.04
N VAL A 16 -6.07 5.63 -8.84
CA VAL A 16 -6.06 6.40 -7.58
C VAL A 16 -4.84 7.31 -7.50
N LEU A 17 -3.66 6.83 -7.91
CA LEU A 17 -2.45 7.65 -7.94
C LEU A 17 -2.52 8.77 -8.99
N ASP A 18 -3.11 8.47 -10.16
CA ASP A 18 -3.32 9.48 -11.20
C ASP A 18 -4.27 10.59 -10.74
N ARG A 19 -5.33 10.25 -10.00
CA ARG A 19 -6.24 11.22 -9.36
C ARG A 19 -5.54 12.01 -8.26
N LEU A 20 -4.82 11.35 -7.35
CA LEU A 20 -4.06 12.01 -6.30
C LEU A 20 -3.05 13.03 -6.87
N ARG A 21 -2.44 12.71 -8.01
CA ARG A 21 -1.57 13.65 -8.73
C ARG A 21 -2.37 14.82 -9.30
N ALA A 22 -3.48 14.55 -9.98
CA ALA A 22 -4.34 15.59 -10.58
C ALA A 22 -4.84 16.59 -9.53
N ASP A 23 -5.25 16.09 -8.37
CA ASP A 23 -5.72 16.91 -7.24
C ASP A 23 -4.62 17.79 -6.62
N LEU A 24 -3.34 17.48 -6.90
CA LEU A 24 -2.16 18.14 -6.34
C LEU A 24 -1.27 18.79 -7.42
N GLU A 25 -1.81 19.07 -8.60
CA GLU A 25 -1.06 19.55 -9.79
C GLU A 25 -0.16 20.77 -9.52
N ASP A 26 -0.55 21.68 -8.63
CA ASP A 26 0.26 22.85 -8.26
C ASP A 26 1.45 22.53 -7.34
N HIS A 27 1.58 21.27 -6.90
CA HIS A 27 2.54 20.82 -5.90
C HIS A 27 3.16 19.46 -6.28
N GLU A 28 3.90 19.41 -7.40
CA GLU A 28 4.52 18.18 -7.94
C GLU A 28 5.33 17.34 -6.94
N GLY A 29 5.84 17.95 -5.87
CA GLY A 29 6.57 17.26 -4.80
C GLY A 29 5.69 16.62 -3.72
N VAL A 30 4.46 17.11 -3.52
CA VAL A 30 3.60 16.72 -2.39
C VAL A 30 3.05 15.31 -2.56
N TRP A 31 2.54 14.95 -3.74
CA TRP A 31 2.04 13.60 -3.97
C TRP A 31 3.15 12.54 -3.86
N LYS A 32 4.37 12.86 -4.32
CA LYS A 32 5.55 11.98 -4.17
C LYS A 32 5.93 11.83 -2.69
N ALA A 33 5.93 12.92 -1.93
CA ALA A 33 6.19 12.89 -0.49
C ALA A 33 5.14 12.07 0.27
N LEU A 34 3.86 12.13 -0.12
CA LEU A 34 2.80 11.30 0.46
C LEU A 34 3.02 9.80 0.20
N VAL A 35 3.38 9.43 -1.04
CA VAL A 35 3.70 8.05 -1.39
C VAL A 35 4.92 7.56 -0.61
N GLN A 36 6.00 8.35 -0.58
CA GLN A 36 7.22 8.03 0.16
C GLN A 36 6.94 7.85 1.65
N ALA A 37 6.20 8.77 2.27
CA ALA A 37 5.83 8.70 3.67
C ALA A 37 4.94 7.49 3.99
N PHE A 38 4.12 7.04 3.03
CA PHE A 38 3.38 5.79 3.21
C PHE A 38 4.30 4.58 3.20
N ILE A 39 5.20 4.46 2.21
CA ILE A 39 6.17 3.36 2.08
C ILE A 39 6.98 3.22 3.37
N GLU A 40 7.54 4.33 3.87
CA GLU A 40 8.36 4.35 5.08
C GLU A 40 7.59 3.95 6.35
N ARG A 41 6.32 4.37 6.46
CA ARG A 41 5.50 4.09 7.64
C ARG A 41 4.79 2.75 7.59
N LEU A 42 4.70 2.11 6.43
CA LEU A 42 3.93 0.87 6.27
C LEU A 42 4.44 -0.28 7.16
N PRO A 43 5.75 -0.58 7.23
CA PRO A 43 6.27 -1.61 8.15
C PRO A 43 5.91 -1.31 9.61
N TYR A 44 6.00 -0.04 10.02
CA TYR A 44 5.63 0.39 11.36
C TYR A 44 4.14 0.22 11.65
N ARG A 45 3.25 0.50 10.68
CA ARG A 45 1.80 0.29 10.85
C ARG A 45 1.46 -1.19 11.05
N VAL A 46 2.10 -2.07 10.28
CA VAL A 46 1.92 -3.53 10.41
C VAL A 46 2.44 -4.02 11.76
N GLU A 47 3.60 -3.53 12.20
CA GLU A 47 4.16 -3.91 13.49
C GLU A 47 3.32 -3.40 14.68
N ARG A 48 2.80 -2.18 14.60
CA ARG A 48 1.85 -1.67 15.61
C ARG A 48 0.61 -2.54 15.72
N LEU A 49 0.06 -2.98 14.58
CA LEU A 49 -1.08 -3.88 14.55
C LEU A 49 -0.75 -5.23 15.19
N ARG A 50 0.41 -5.80 14.85
CA ARG A 50 0.89 -7.05 15.47
C ARG A 50 0.98 -6.94 16.98
N LEU A 51 1.61 -5.88 17.49
CA LEU A 51 1.79 -5.67 18.93
C LEU A 51 0.44 -5.52 19.66
N ALA A 52 -0.49 -4.76 19.09
CA ALA A 52 -1.82 -4.59 19.68
C ALA A 52 -2.62 -5.90 19.73
N LEU A 53 -2.59 -6.68 18.64
CA LEU A 53 -3.24 -7.99 18.59
C LEU A 53 -2.63 -8.98 19.59
N ALA A 54 -1.29 -9.05 19.65
CA ALA A 54 -0.58 -9.93 20.57
C ALA A 54 -0.83 -9.58 22.05
N ALA A 55 -1.06 -8.30 22.35
CA ALA A 55 -1.36 -7.83 23.70
C ALA A 55 -2.84 -8.00 24.10
N GLY A 56 -3.72 -8.40 23.18
CA GLY A 56 -5.17 -8.38 23.45
C GLY A 56 -5.75 -6.98 23.57
N ASP A 57 -5.04 -5.94 23.10
CA ASP A 57 -5.45 -4.54 23.20
C ASP A 57 -6.38 -4.18 22.03
N PHE A 58 -7.68 -4.35 22.25
CA PHE A 58 -8.70 -4.09 21.24
C PHE A 58 -8.73 -2.63 20.75
N PRO A 59 -8.75 -1.60 21.63
CA PRO A 59 -8.68 -0.21 21.18
C PRO A 59 -7.47 0.06 20.29
N ALA A 60 -6.28 -0.40 20.67
CA ALA A 60 -5.08 -0.21 19.87
C ALA A 60 -5.10 -1.02 18.55
N ALA A 61 -5.67 -2.23 18.56
CA ALA A 61 -5.80 -3.06 17.37
C ALA A 61 -6.77 -2.42 16.36
N MET A 62 -7.88 -1.88 16.83
CA MET A 62 -8.86 -1.18 16.00
C MET A 62 -8.29 0.12 15.40
N ASP A 63 -7.55 0.92 16.19
CA ASP A 63 -6.84 2.10 15.67
C ASP A 63 -5.82 1.72 14.59
N ALA A 64 -5.01 0.70 14.87
CA ALA A 64 -3.96 0.26 13.96
C ALA A 64 -4.52 -0.28 12.64
N VAL A 65 -5.58 -1.10 12.67
CA VAL A 65 -6.19 -1.67 11.46
C VAL A 65 -6.89 -0.60 10.62
N LEU A 66 -7.56 0.37 11.26
CA LEU A 66 -8.19 1.49 10.57
C LEU A 66 -7.15 2.40 9.90
N SER A 67 -6.06 2.71 10.61
CA SER A 67 -4.92 3.46 10.07
C SER A 67 -4.32 2.76 8.84
N LEU A 68 -4.11 1.44 8.91
CA LEU A 68 -3.60 0.65 7.80
C LEU A 68 -4.56 0.66 6.61
N LYS A 69 -5.84 0.40 6.84
CA LYS A 69 -6.89 0.42 5.80
C LYS A 69 -6.96 1.76 5.08
N ILE A 70 -7.20 2.85 5.82
CA ILE A 70 -7.42 4.18 5.26
C ILE A 70 -6.18 4.66 4.50
N SER A 71 -4.99 4.47 5.06
CA SER A 71 -3.75 4.89 4.39
C SER A 71 -3.48 4.10 3.11
N SER A 72 -3.85 2.81 3.06
CA SER A 72 -3.72 1.98 1.86
C SER A 72 -4.69 2.39 0.76
N GLN A 73 -5.96 2.64 1.10
CA GLN A 73 -6.99 3.07 0.14
C GLN A 73 -6.60 4.38 -0.57
N ARG A 74 -6.07 5.35 0.18
CA ARG A 74 -5.66 6.66 -0.36
C ARG A 74 -4.61 6.58 -1.46
N LEU A 75 -3.85 5.49 -1.52
CA LEU A 75 -2.77 5.28 -2.50
C LEU A 75 -3.07 4.13 -3.46
N GLY A 76 -4.31 3.65 -3.52
CA GLY A 76 -4.71 2.56 -4.41
C GLY A 76 -4.23 1.18 -3.97
N GLY A 77 -3.79 0.99 -2.72
CA GLY A 77 -3.45 -0.32 -2.16
C GLY A 77 -4.70 -1.15 -1.86
N GLU A 78 -5.51 -1.46 -2.88
CA GLU A 78 -6.84 -2.03 -2.72
C GLU A 78 -6.84 -3.38 -2.01
N ARG A 79 -5.97 -4.31 -2.44
CA ARG A 79 -5.87 -5.61 -1.78
C ARG A 79 -5.45 -5.50 -0.31
N LEU A 80 -4.53 -4.60 0.01
CA LEU A 80 -4.09 -4.38 1.39
C LEU A 80 -5.20 -3.78 2.24
N ALA A 81 -5.95 -2.84 1.68
CA ALA A 81 -7.12 -2.26 2.32
C ALA A 81 -8.22 -3.28 2.58
N ASP A 82 -8.43 -4.21 1.65
CA ASP A 82 -9.42 -5.28 1.76
C ASP A 82 -9.04 -6.30 2.85
N LEU A 83 -7.77 -6.74 2.89
CA LEU A 83 -7.27 -7.58 3.99
C LEU A 83 -7.44 -6.89 5.35
N ALA A 84 -7.11 -5.59 5.44
CA ALA A 84 -7.30 -4.82 6.67
C ALA A 84 -8.79 -4.67 7.02
N GLN A 85 -9.68 -4.54 6.03
CA GLN A 85 -11.12 -4.53 6.24
C GLN A 85 -11.65 -5.88 6.74
N GLY A 86 -11.15 -7.00 6.21
CA GLY A 86 -11.46 -8.35 6.71
C GLY A 86 -11.16 -8.46 8.21
N LEU A 87 -9.93 -8.13 8.59
CA LEU A 87 -9.52 -8.11 10.00
C LEU A 87 -10.33 -7.13 10.84
N GLN A 88 -10.66 -5.94 10.31
CA GLN A 88 -11.51 -4.97 11.00
C GLN A 88 -12.89 -5.57 11.36
N MET A 89 -13.50 -6.31 10.44
CA MET A 89 -14.80 -6.97 10.67
C MET A 89 -14.68 -8.09 11.70
N GLU A 90 -13.64 -8.91 11.63
CA GLU A 90 -13.38 -9.97 12.62
C GLU A 90 -13.13 -9.40 14.02
N LEU A 91 -12.37 -8.31 14.12
CA LEU A 91 -12.17 -7.59 15.38
C LEU A 91 -13.50 -7.09 15.95
N HIS A 92 -14.35 -6.48 15.12
CA HIS A 92 -15.65 -5.96 15.55
C HIS A 92 -16.59 -7.07 16.05
N ASN A 93 -16.49 -8.27 15.47
CA ASN A 93 -17.29 -9.43 15.84
C ASN A 93 -16.69 -10.24 17.01
N SER A 94 -15.48 -9.90 17.48
CA SER A 94 -14.83 -10.62 18.57
C SER A 94 -15.45 -10.29 19.94
N PRO A 95 -15.82 -11.29 20.75
CA PRO A 95 -16.43 -11.06 22.06
C PRO A 95 -15.47 -10.34 23.01
N GLY A 96 -15.93 -9.20 23.55
CA GLY A 96 -15.13 -8.31 24.39
C GLY A 96 -14.49 -8.94 25.62
N THR A 97 -15.13 -9.97 26.19
CA THR A 97 -14.66 -10.67 27.38
C THR A 97 -13.44 -11.56 27.12
N GLU A 98 -13.12 -11.85 25.86
CA GLU A 98 -12.09 -12.83 25.47
C GLU A 98 -10.99 -12.23 24.57
N HIS A 99 -10.88 -10.90 24.48
CA HIS A 99 -9.90 -10.23 23.62
C HIS A 99 -8.45 -10.66 23.90
N ALA A 100 -8.10 -10.94 25.16
CA ALA A 100 -6.79 -11.45 25.54
C ALA A 100 -6.44 -12.81 24.90
N LEU A 101 -7.44 -13.62 24.54
CA LEU A 101 -7.26 -14.94 23.92
C LEU A 101 -7.50 -14.91 22.41
N THR A 102 -8.52 -14.17 21.96
CA THR A 102 -8.96 -14.15 20.56
C THR A 102 -8.09 -13.29 19.66
N LEU A 103 -7.60 -12.14 20.13
CA LEU A 103 -6.80 -11.25 19.29
C LEU A 103 -5.43 -11.84 18.88
N PRO A 104 -4.70 -12.57 19.74
CA PRO A 104 -3.50 -13.28 19.32
C PRO A 104 -3.75 -14.29 18.19
N GLN A 105 -4.91 -14.97 18.19
CA GLN A 105 -5.28 -15.91 17.12
C GLN A 105 -5.54 -15.19 15.79
N LEU A 106 -6.17 -14.01 15.84
CA LEU A 106 -6.32 -13.15 14.67
C LEU A 106 -4.97 -12.68 14.13
N ALA A 107 -4.00 -12.39 15.01
CA ALA A 107 -2.64 -12.07 14.58
C ALA A 107 -2.01 -13.22 13.77
N GLU A 108 -2.11 -14.46 14.23
CA GLU A 108 -1.59 -15.63 13.53
C GLU A 108 -2.24 -15.81 12.15
N ALA A 109 -3.55 -15.59 12.05
CA ALA A 109 -4.29 -15.76 10.81
C ALA A 109 -4.00 -14.65 9.76
N HIS A 110 -3.81 -13.40 10.19
CA HIS A 110 -3.88 -12.24 9.29
C HIS A 110 -2.54 -11.53 9.06
N LEU A 111 -1.56 -11.65 9.96
CA LEU A 111 -0.35 -10.82 9.85
C LEU A 111 0.55 -11.18 8.68
N GLU A 112 0.68 -12.46 8.35
CA GLU A 112 1.50 -12.87 7.20
C GLU A 112 0.92 -12.37 5.87
N PRO A 113 -0.39 -12.58 5.57
CA PRO A 113 -1.03 -11.96 4.41
C PRO A 113 -0.87 -10.43 4.36
N LEU A 114 -1.10 -9.73 5.48
CA LEU A 114 -0.98 -8.27 5.55
C LEU A 114 0.46 -7.80 5.28
N ARG A 115 1.46 -8.48 5.86
CA ARG A 115 2.88 -8.13 5.67
C ARG A 115 3.32 -8.38 4.23
N SER A 116 2.97 -9.53 3.66
CA SER A 116 3.31 -9.88 2.28
C SER A 116 2.67 -8.92 1.28
N CYS A 117 1.35 -8.68 1.42
CA CYS A 117 0.64 -7.72 0.59
C CYS A 117 1.20 -6.30 0.76
N GLY A 118 1.51 -5.89 1.99
CA GLY A 118 2.12 -4.59 2.28
C GLY A 118 3.47 -4.40 1.58
N SER A 119 4.37 -5.37 1.68
CA SER A 119 5.66 -5.35 0.99
C SER A 119 5.49 -5.27 -0.53
N HIS A 120 4.54 -6.01 -1.11
CA HIS A 120 4.29 -5.96 -2.55
C HIS A 120 3.71 -4.61 -3.01
N THR A 121 2.76 -4.05 -2.26
CA THR A 121 2.22 -2.71 -2.53
C THR A 121 3.31 -1.64 -2.42
N ALA A 122 4.17 -1.68 -1.38
CA ALA A 122 5.28 -0.75 -1.23
C ALA A 122 6.28 -0.86 -2.39
N TYR A 123 6.61 -2.08 -2.83
CA TYR A 123 7.46 -2.31 -3.99
C TYR A 123 6.88 -1.67 -5.26
N LEU A 124 5.58 -1.86 -5.54
CA LEU A 124 4.94 -1.28 -6.72
C LEU A 124 4.87 0.25 -6.67
N LEU A 125 4.65 0.83 -5.48
CA LEU A 125 4.70 2.27 -5.27
C LEU A 125 6.11 2.84 -5.51
N GLN A 126 7.14 2.15 -4.99
CA GLN A 126 8.54 2.52 -5.21
C GLN A 126 8.88 2.48 -6.70
N ALA A 127 8.51 1.40 -7.40
CA ALA A 127 8.69 1.27 -8.83
C ALA A 127 7.93 2.36 -9.62
N HIS A 128 6.76 2.80 -9.15
CA HIS A 128 6.02 3.90 -9.75
C HIS A 128 6.74 5.24 -9.61
N LEU A 129 7.36 5.51 -8.45
CA LEU A 129 8.20 6.70 -8.25
C LEU A 129 9.45 6.67 -9.15
N GLU A 130 10.05 5.48 -9.34
CA GLU A 130 11.27 5.27 -10.12
C GLU A 130 11.06 5.28 -11.63
N GLY A 131 10.01 4.63 -12.12
CA GLY A 131 9.66 4.58 -13.55
C GLY A 131 9.33 5.96 -14.15
N ARG A 132 9.19 6.99 -13.31
CA ARG A 132 9.06 8.40 -13.71
C ARG A 132 10.35 9.20 -13.57
N ARG A 133 11.38 8.68 -12.89
CA ARG A 133 12.74 9.29 -12.88
C ARG A 133 13.43 9.18 -14.24
N SER A 134 12.98 8.27 -15.11
CA SER A 134 13.46 8.11 -16.49
C SER A 134 12.85 9.12 -17.48
N SER A 135 11.93 9.99 -17.06
CA SER A 135 11.37 11.07 -17.90
C SER A 135 12.07 12.41 -17.69
N THR A 136 13.36 12.41 -17.33
CA THR A 136 14.16 13.63 -17.30
C THR A 136 14.93 13.73 -18.62
N PRO A 137 14.76 14.78 -19.44
CA PRO A 137 15.50 14.94 -20.70
C PRO A 137 17.02 14.91 -20.51
N GLU A 138 17.49 15.15 -19.28
CA GLU A 138 18.88 15.03 -18.83
C GLU A 138 19.50 13.65 -19.10
N LEU A 139 18.76 12.54 -18.98
CA LEU A 139 19.31 11.20 -19.24
C LEU A 139 19.47 10.93 -20.75
N SER A 140 18.57 11.47 -21.59
CA SER A 140 18.74 11.42 -23.05
C SER A 140 19.95 12.24 -23.50
N SER A 141 20.14 13.42 -22.90
CA SER A 141 21.32 14.27 -23.14
C SER A 141 22.61 13.62 -22.64
N ALA A 142 22.59 13.00 -21.46
CA ALA A 142 23.74 12.30 -20.89
C ALA A 142 24.14 11.05 -21.70
N LEU A 143 23.17 10.27 -22.21
CA LEU A 143 23.43 9.12 -23.07
C LEU A 143 23.95 9.53 -24.47
N ARG A 144 23.49 10.67 -25.01
CA ARG A 144 24.05 11.29 -26.23
C ARG A 144 25.49 11.76 -26.03
N LEU A 145 25.79 12.39 -24.90
CA LEU A 145 27.15 12.82 -24.53
C LEU A 145 28.10 11.63 -24.30
N ALA A 146 27.58 10.50 -23.82
CA ALA A 146 28.33 9.27 -23.60
C ALA A 146 28.46 8.37 -24.84
N GLY A 147 27.95 8.80 -26.01
CA GLY A 147 28.11 8.08 -27.29
C GLY A 147 27.27 6.80 -27.43
N PHE A 148 26.25 6.61 -26.60
CA PHE A 148 25.35 5.45 -26.74
C PHE A 148 24.32 5.70 -27.86
N PRO A 149 24.13 4.75 -28.80
CA PRO A 149 23.17 4.91 -29.87
C PRO A 149 21.73 4.83 -29.32
N THR A 150 20.99 5.93 -29.39
CA THR A 150 19.52 5.89 -29.29
C THR A 150 18.99 5.11 -30.49
N GLN A 151 18.35 3.97 -30.25
CA GLN A 151 17.61 3.25 -31.30
C GLN A 151 16.58 4.21 -31.91
N VAL A 152 16.86 4.62 -33.14
CA VAL A 152 15.88 5.24 -34.03
C VAL A 152 14.93 4.13 -34.47
N SER A 153 13.66 4.24 -34.09
CA SER A 153 12.59 3.53 -34.77
C SER A 153 12.64 3.90 -36.26
N ALA A 154 12.86 2.91 -37.12
CA ALA A 154 12.69 3.07 -38.55
C ALA A 154 11.21 3.35 -38.87
N PRO A 155 10.90 4.18 -39.88
CA PRO A 155 9.56 4.30 -40.39
C PRO A 155 9.27 3.23 -41.46
N GLU A 156 7.97 2.89 -41.51
CA GLU A 156 7.21 2.05 -42.46
C GLU A 156 7.32 0.52 -42.35
#